data_AF-A0AAV6YZ06-F1
#
_entry.id   AF-A0AAV6YZ06-F1
#
_cell.length_a   1.000
_cell.length_b   1.000
_cell.length_c   1.000
_cell.angle_alpha   90.00
_cell.angle_beta   90.00
_cell.angle_gamma   90.00
#
_symmetry.space_group_name_H-M   'P 1'
#
loop_
_entity.id
_entity.type
_entity.pdbx_description
1 polymer ?
#
loop_
_entity_poly.entity_id
_entity_poly.type
_entity_poly.pdbx_seq_one_letter_code
_entity_poly.pdbx_strand_id
1 'polypeptide(L)'
;MSTVMDVQERRKYIQQFKVNSVAENGYKRILIQLFGLMGHGKSSLINSCIYTLGDKEYEMKVEASGSDGSHTTERITYQLTECITMVDNRGFQYMADNEFGQVYAQLGVYPIVVLTHRLSKTDSNLEGKFRRTGAEQILEVENYTGRDNIKTRGRCSDLLAVIENALRDVKFRIEQNWNPVTERIKRKKFLLKFMHDFAIAEKEKEAVKKVQEARRNEYNRLKEKASNMWFARFPEF
;
A
#
# COMPACT_ATOMS: atom_id res chain seq x y z
N MET A 1 19.19 -24.96 -2.48
CA MET A 1 17.85 -25.16 -3.10
C MET A 1 16.82 -25.02 -2.00
N SER A 2 16.00 -23.97 -2.01
CA SER A 2 14.89 -23.82 -1.05
C SER A 2 13.75 -24.71 -1.51
N THR A 3 13.38 -25.69 -0.70
CA THR A 3 12.21 -26.54 -0.94
C THR A 3 10.98 -25.65 -0.90
N VAL A 4 10.23 -25.57 -2.01
CA VAL A 4 8.96 -24.85 -2.05
C VAL A 4 8.02 -25.57 -1.09
N MET A 5 7.73 -24.96 0.07
CA MET A 5 6.76 -25.51 1.03
C MET A 5 5.42 -25.75 0.34
N ASP A 6 4.83 -26.92 0.58
CA ASP A 6 3.49 -27.21 0.10
C ASP A 6 2.45 -26.27 0.74
N VAL A 7 1.29 -26.12 0.09
CA VAL A 7 0.18 -25.29 0.57
C VAL A 7 -0.25 -25.69 1.98
N GLN A 8 -0.30 -26.99 2.29
CA GLN A 8 -0.71 -27.47 3.62
C GLN A 8 0.36 -27.20 4.68
N GLU A 9 1.64 -27.38 4.33
CA GLU A 9 2.76 -27.06 5.22
C GLU A 9 2.78 -25.57 5.56
N ARG A 10 2.60 -24.72 4.55
CA ARG A 10 2.56 -23.26 4.72
C ARG A 10 1.35 -22.82 5.56
N ARG A 11 0.17 -23.39 5.31
CA ARG A 11 -1.03 -23.14 6.13
C ARG A 11 -0.76 -23.51 7.59
N LYS A 12 -0.24 -24.72 7.83
CA LYS A 12 0.08 -25.21 9.17
C LYS A 12 1.10 -24.32 9.86
N TYR A 13 2.16 -23.92 9.16
CA TYR A 13 3.16 -22.98 9.67
C TYR A 13 2.52 -21.67 10.14
N ILE A 14 1.65 -21.06 9.33
CA ILE A 14 0.97 -19.80 9.69
C ILE A 14 0.03 -19.99 10.88
N GLN A 15 -0.78 -21.05 10.88
CA GLN A 15 -1.73 -21.35 11.95
C GLN A 15 -1.03 -21.61 13.29
N GLN A 16 0.15 -22.25 13.26
CA GLN A 16 0.92 -22.62 14.43
C GLN A 16 1.97 -21.57 14.83
N PHE A 17 2.09 -20.47 14.09
CA PHE A 17 3.06 -19.43 14.39
C PHE A 17 2.81 -18.83 15.78
N LYS A 18 3.87 -18.72 16.59
CA LYS A 18 3.82 -18.12 17.92
C LYS A 18 4.89 -17.06 18.05
N VAL A 19 4.50 -15.85 18.46
CA VAL A 19 5.44 -14.73 18.68
C VAL A 19 6.50 -15.08 19.74
N ASN A 20 6.07 -15.77 20.80
CA ASN A 20 6.91 -16.18 21.92
C ASN A 20 7.93 -17.28 21.55
N SER A 21 7.76 -17.94 20.39
CA SER A 21 8.79 -18.86 19.87
C SER A 21 9.99 -18.13 19.24
N VAL A 22 9.91 -16.80 19.15
CA VAL A 22 10.91 -15.94 18.51
C VAL A 22 11.36 -14.80 19.44
N ALA A 23 10.50 -14.27 20.32
CA ALA A 23 10.81 -13.12 21.20
C ALA A 23 10.64 -13.43 22.69
N GLU A 24 11.70 -13.20 23.50
CA GLU A 24 11.60 -13.08 24.97
C GLU A 24 11.04 -11.70 25.40
N ASN A 25 10.78 -10.83 24.43
CA ASN A 25 10.59 -9.39 24.57
C ASN A 25 9.14 -9.00 24.93
N GLY A 26 8.28 -9.97 25.28
CA GLY A 26 6.91 -9.75 25.74
C GLY A 26 5.86 -9.43 24.67
N TYR A 27 6.21 -9.53 23.37
CA TYR A 27 5.23 -9.36 22.28
C TYR A 27 4.22 -10.50 22.25
N LYS A 28 2.93 -10.17 22.13
CA LYS A 28 1.82 -11.15 22.14
C LYS A 28 1.08 -11.29 20.82
N ARG A 29 1.21 -10.29 19.92
CA ARG A 29 0.40 -10.19 18.69
C ARG A 29 1.19 -9.58 17.54
N ILE A 30 0.86 -10.02 16.33
CA ILE A 30 1.32 -9.51 15.03
C ILE A 30 0.14 -8.83 14.36
N LEU A 31 0.35 -7.58 13.93
CA LEU A 31 -0.62 -6.81 13.17
C LEU A 31 -0.14 -6.67 11.73
N ILE A 32 -0.84 -7.29 10.78
CA ILE A 32 -0.61 -7.12 9.35
C ILE A 32 -1.52 -5.97 8.88
N GLN A 33 -0.94 -4.79 8.73
CA GLN A 33 -1.68 -3.59 8.37
C GLN A 33 -1.78 -3.43 6.86
N LEU A 34 -3.00 -3.39 6.33
CA LEU A 34 -3.28 -3.14 4.92
C LEU A 34 -3.42 -1.65 4.65
N PHE A 35 -2.79 -1.21 3.58
CA PHE A 35 -2.85 0.15 3.05
C PHE A 35 -3.08 0.08 1.55
N GLY A 36 -3.82 1.02 0.99
CA GLY A 36 -4.08 1.04 -0.45
C GLY A 36 -5.34 1.82 -0.81
N LEU A 37 -5.49 2.11 -2.10
CA LEU A 37 -6.61 2.87 -2.63
C LEU A 37 -7.98 2.27 -2.28
N MET A 38 -8.99 3.14 -2.19
CA MET A 38 -10.38 2.70 -2.09
C MET A 38 -10.76 1.88 -3.34
N GLY A 39 -11.52 0.80 -3.16
CA GLY A 39 -11.95 -0.07 -4.26
C GLY A 39 -10.90 -1.03 -4.83
N HIS A 40 -9.65 -1.03 -4.35
CA HIS A 40 -8.57 -1.87 -4.90
C HIS A 40 -8.43 -3.25 -4.23
N GLY A 41 -9.52 -3.77 -3.66
CA GLY A 41 -9.57 -5.15 -3.19
C GLY A 41 -8.91 -5.44 -1.84
N LYS A 42 -8.71 -4.45 -0.95
CA LYS A 42 -8.22 -4.68 0.43
C LYS A 42 -9.15 -5.62 1.22
N SER A 43 -10.45 -5.30 1.24
CA SER A 43 -11.48 -6.11 1.89
C SER A 43 -11.55 -7.52 1.31
N SER A 44 -11.47 -7.64 -0.01
CA SER A 44 -11.43 -8.92 -0.71
C SER A 44 -10.18 -9.74 -0.37
N LEU A 45 -9.02 -9.08 -0.22
CA LEU A 45 -7.79 -9.73 0.23
C LEU A 45 -7.93 -10.29 1.65
N ILE A 46 -8.54 -9.54 2.57
CA ILE A 46 -8.81 -10.02 3.94
C ILE A 46 -9.70 -11.27 3.91
N ASN A 47 -10.83 -11.21 3.21
CA ASN A 47 -11.73 -12.37 3.06
C ASN A 47 -10.99 -13.57 2.46
N SER A 48 -10.12 -13.32 1.49
CA SER A 48 -9.32 -14.35 0.81
C SER A 48 -8.32 -15.00 1.75
N CYS A 49 -7.61 -14.22 2.57
CA CYS A 49 -6.70 -14.73 3.60
C CYS A 49 -7.43 -15.57 4.65
N ILE A 50 -8.58 -15.08 5.15
CA ILE A 50 -9.42 -15.82 6.10
C ILE A 50 -9.87 -17.15 5.50
N TYR A 51 -10.40 -17.12 4.28
CA TYR A 51 -10.88 -18.31 3.59
C TYR A 51 -9.77 -19.31 3.26
N THR A 52 -8.57 -18.82 2.96
CA THR A 52 -7.41 -19.65 2.63
C THR A 52 -6.83 -20.33 3.88
N LEU A 53 -6.87 -19.66 5.04
CA LEU A 53 -6.44 -20.23 6.31
C LEU A 53 -7.50 -21.10 6.98
N GLY A 54 -8.77 -20.83 6.73
CA GLY A 54 -9.88 -21.58 7.27
C GLY A 54 -10.22 -22.85 6.48
N ASP A 55 -10.77 -23.82 7.19
CA ASP A 55 -11.35 -25.04 6.61
C ASP A 55 -12.86 -24.92 6.34
N LYS A 56 -13.39 -23.69 6.39
CA LYS A 56 -14.81 -23.37 6.16
C LYS A 56 -15.05 -22.93 4.71
N GLU A 57 -16.34 -22.86 4.36
CA GLU A 57 -16.81 -22.26 3.11
C GLU A 57 -16.50 -20.76 3.05
N TYR A 58 -16.59 -20.20 1.84
CA TYR A 58 -16.29 -18.79 1.62
C TYR A 58 -17.43 -17.94 2.20
N GLU A 59 -17.08 -17.07 3.13
CA GLU A 59 -17.99 -16.09 3.71
C GLU A 59 -17.43 -14.69 3.44
N MET A 60 -18.27 -13.80 2.94
CA MET A 60 -17.93 -12.39 2.82
C MET A 60 -18.05 -11.73 4.20
N LYS A 61 -16.96 -11.75 4.96
CA LYS A 61 -16.90 -11.17 6.32
C LYS A 61 -16.59 -9.69 6.31
N VAL A 62 -15.92 -9.24 5.26
CA VAL A 62 -15.61 -7.84 5.00
C VAL A 62 -16.38 -7.41 3.78
N GLU A 63 -17.34 -6.50 3.95
CA GLU A 63 -18.05 -5.90 2.82
C GLU A 63 -17.12 -4.92 2.09
N ALA A 64 -17.02 -5.08 0.77
CA ALA A 64 -16.41 -4.06 -0.07
C ALA A 64 -17.47 -2.99 -0.32
N SER A 65 -17.27 -1.78 0.18
CA SER A 65 -18.23 -0.68 -0.01
C SER A 65 -18.38 -0.34 -1.49
N GLY A 66 -19.54 -0.68 -2.05
CA GLY A 66 -20.02 -0.20 -3.34
C GLY A 66 -20.73 1.14 -3.16
N SER A 67 -20.44 2.08 -4.06
CA SER A 67 -21.23 3.28 -4.38
C SER A 67 -22.07 3.90 -3.26
N ASP A 68 -21.48 4.92 -2.62
CA ASP A 68 -22.10 6.08 -1.96
C ASP A 68 -21.41 6.34 -0.61
N GLY A 69 -20.55 7.38 -0.58
CA GLY A 69 -20.01 7.90 0.67
C GLY A 69 -18.92 7.03 1.31
N SER A 70 -17.70 7.57 1.33
CA SER A 70 -16.56 7.12 2.13
C SER A 70 -16.97 6.75 3.57
N HIS A 71 -17.01 5.46 3.93
CA HIS A 71 -17.31 5.02 5.31
C HIS A 71 -16.38 3.94 5.89
N THR A 72 -15.17 3.72 5.37
CA THR A 72 -14.09 3.21 6.25
C THR A 72 -13.53 4.39 7.03
N THR A 73 -14.34 4.96 7.93
CA THR A 73 -13.94 6.03 8.85
C THR A 73 -13.05 5.49 9.98
N GLU A 74 -13.10 4.19 10.25
CA GLU A 74 -12.43 3.55 11.37
C GLU A 74 -11.56 2.36 10.96
N ARG A 75 -10.50 2.13 11.74
CA ARG A 75 -9.62 0.96 11.62
C ARG A 75 -10.36 -0.28 12.09
N ILE A 76 -10.52 -1.28 11.21
CA ILE A 76 -11.18 -2.54 11.55
C ILE A 76 -10.14 -3.66 11.60
N THR A 77 -10.27 -4.58 12.56
CA THR A 77 -9.32 -5.68 12.75
C THR A 77 -9.99 -7.04 12.55
N TYR A 78 -9.30 -7.93 11.85
CA TYR A 78 -9.75 -9.26 11.50
C TYR A 78 -8.73 -10.29 11.98
N GLN A 79 -9.14 -11.11 12.94
CA GLN A 79 -8.28 -12.14 13.50
C GLN A 79 -8.10 -13.28 12.49
N LEU A 80 -6.85 -13.62 12.17
CA LEU A 80 -6.50 -14.77 11.32
C LEU A 80 -6.15 -16.00 12.15
N THR A 81 -5.38 -15.81 13.21
CA THR A 81 -4.95 -16.85 14.16
C THR A 81 -4.95 -16.27 15.58
N GLU A 82 -4.55 -17.05 16.58
CA GLU A 82 -4.43 -16.58 17.97
C GLU A 82 -3.53 -15.33 18.08
N CYS A 83 -2.44 -15.26 17.31
CA CYS A 83 -1.47 -14.17 17.39
C CYS A 83 -1.42 -13.26 16.15
N ILE A 84 -2.05 -13.62 15.02
CA ILE A 84 -2.00 -12.84 13.78
C ILE A 84 -3.35 -12.17 13.54
N THR A 85 -3.33 -10.85 13.34
CA THR A 85 -4.50 -10.04 13.03
C THR A 85 -4.22 -9.18 11.80
N MET A 86 -5.09 -9.24 10.80
CA MET A 86 -5.10 -8.27 9.69
C MET A 86 -5.85 -7.02 10.12
N VAL A 87 -5.34 -5.86 9.71
CA VAL A 87 -5.89 -4.57 10.06
C VAL A 87 -6.20 -3.84 8.77
N ASP A 88 -7.48 -3.54 8.53
CA ASP A 88 -7.89 -2.69 7.43
C ASP A 88 -7.76 -1.23 7.85
N ASN A 89 -6.82 -0.51 7.23
CA ASN A 89 -6.72 0.93 7.40
C ASN A 89 -7.51 1.64 6.31
N ARG A 90 -7.97 2.85 6.62
CA ARG A 90 -8.68 3.72 5.68
C ARG A 90 -7.93 3.79 4.36
N GLY A 91 -8.67 3.59 3.26
CA GLY A 91 -8.11 3.67 1.93
C GLY A 91 -7.63 5.08 1.61
N PHE A 92 -6.51 5.18 0.89
CA PHE A 92 -6.06 6.45 0.34
C PHE A 92 -6.98 6.87 -0.81
N GLN A 93 -7.15 8.19 -0.99
CA GLN A 93 -7.89 8.73 -2.13
C GLN A 93 -7.04 8.72 -3.40
N TYR A 94 -5.72 8.87 -3.26
CA TYR A 94 -4.75 8.82 -4.35
C TYR A 94 -3.59 7.88 -3.96
N MET A 95 -2.68 7.60 -4.90
CA MET A 95 -1.39 6.95 -4.63
C MET A 95 -0.32 7.91 -5.16
N ALA A 96 -0.08 8.98 -4.41
CA ALA A 96 1.02 9.89 -4.67
C ALA A 96 2.24 9.50 -3.81
N ASP A 97 3.44 9.94 -4.22
CA ASP A 97 4.72 9.58 -3.57
C ASP A 97 4.72 9.87 -2.05
N ASN A 98 3.91 10.83 -1.61
CA ASN A 98 3.74 11.21 -0.20
C ASN A 98 3.04 10.13 0.64
N GLU A 99 2.08 9.40 0.07
CA GLU A 99 1.32 8.36 0.78
C GLU A 99 2.19 7.14 1.04
N PHE A 100 3.11 6.79 0.13
CA PHE A 100 4.07 5.71 0.35
C PHE A 100 5.02 6.02 1.52
N GLY A 101 5.47 7.27 1.64
CA GLY A 101 6.24 7.73 2.80
C GLY A 101 5.46 7.68 4.12
N GLN A 102 4.16 7.99 4.08
CA GLN A 102 3.27 7.85 5.25
C GLN A 102 3.09 6.38 5.66
N VAL A 103 2.91 5.48 4.68
CA VAL A 103 2.85 4.03 4.93
C VAL A 103 4.13 3.56 5.61
N TYR A 104 5.30 3.91 5.07
CA TYR A 104 6.58 3.56 5.67
C TYR A 104 6.73 4.10 7.09
N ALA A 105 6.33 5.35 7.34
CA ALA A 105 6.40 5.94 8.67
C ALA A 105 5.47 5.26 9.69
N GLN A 106 4.28 4.81 9.27
CA GLN A 106 3.33 4.10 10.11
C GLN A 106 3.77 2.65 10.39
N LEU A 107 4.28 1.97 9.38
CA LEU A 107 4.75 0.59 9.49
C LEU A 107 6.09 0.51 10.22
N GLY A 108 6.99 1.47 9.98
CA GLY A 108 8.39 1.40 10.39
C GLY A 108 9.17 0.24 9.74
N VAL A 109 8.58 -0.32 8.68
CA VAL A 109 9.10 -1.41 7.85
C VAL A 109 8.83 -1.05 6.38
N TYR A 110 9.65 -1.55 5.46
CA TYR A 110 9.33 -1.45 4.04
C TYR A 110 8.06 -2.26 3.76
N PRO A 111 7.06 -1.68 3.08
CA PRO A 111 5.80 -2.38 2.84
C PRO A 111 6.00 -3.53 1.85
N ILE A 112 5.29 -4.64 2.11
CA ILE A 112 5.02 -5.65 1.08
C ILE A 112 3.94 -5.09 0.17
N VAL A 113 4.25 -4.94 -1.11
CA VAL A 113 3.28 -4.50 -2.12
C VAL A 113 2.49 -5.71 -2.59
N VAL A 114 1.17 -5.63 -2.50
CA VAL A 114 0.27 -6.67 -3.01
C VAL A 114 -0.50 -6.10 -4.19
N LEU A 115 -0.32 -6.70 -5.36
CA LEU A 115 -1.06 -6.37 -6.56
C LEU A 115 -2.26 -7.31 -6.66
N THR A 116 -3.44 -6.77 -6.43
CA THR A 116 -4.72 -7.49 -6.56
C THR A 116 -5.18 -7.41 -8.02
N HIS A 117 -5.96 -8.41 -8.47
CA HIS A 117 -6.47 -8.52 -9.84
C HIS A 117 -5.38 -8.76 -10.90
N ARG A 118 -4.47 -9.70 -10.64
CA ARG A 118 -3.44 -10.22 -11.56
C ARG A 118 -3.94 -10.44 -13.02
N LEU A 119 -5.20 -10.80 -13.21
CA LEU A 119 -5.83 -11.08 -14.50
C LEU A 119 -6.42 -9.83 -15.17
N SER A 120 -6.64 -8.74 -14.43
CA SER A 120 -7.02 -7.45 -15.00
C SER A 120 -5.76 -6.77 -15.53
N LYS A 121 -5.55 -6.81 -16.83
CA LYS A 121 -4.37 -6.25 -17.53
C LYS A 121 -4.32 -4.72 -17.54
N THR A 122 -4.69 -4.06 -16.45
CA THR A 122 -4.96 -2.62 -16.41
C THR A 122 -3.70 -1.75 -16.40
N ASP A 123 -2.54 -2.28 -16.03
CA ASP A 123 -1.25 -1.56 -16.19
C ASP A 123 -0.07 -2.54 -16.20
N SER A 124 0.49 -2.84 -17.37
CA SER A 124 1.61 -3.79 -17.53
C SER A 124 2.92 -3.29 -16.91
N ASN A 125 2.99 -2.07 -16.36
CA ASN A 125 4.18 -1.50 -15.73
C ASN A 125 3.98 -1.16 -14.25
N LEU A 126 2.91 -1.65 -13.62
CA LEU A 126 2.61 -1.36 -12.22
C LEU A 126 3.70 -1.89 -11.28
N GLU A 127 4.17 -3.12 -11.50
CA GLU A 127 5.31 -3.69 -10.75
C GLU A 127 6.56 -2.80 -10.89
N GLY A 128 6.88 -2.39 -12.11
CA GLY A 128 8.02 -1.52 -12.38
C GLY A 128 7.92 -0.17 -11.67
N LYS A 129 6.71 0.40 -11.53
CA LYS A 129 6.48 1.61 -10.74
C LYS A 129 6.83 1.39 -9.26
N PHE A 130 6.30 0.32 -8.65
CA PHE A 130 6.59 0.03 -7.24
C PHE A 130 8.05 -0.34 -6.97
N ARG A 131 8.72 -1.03 -7.89
CA ARG A 131 10.17 -1.28 -7.75
C ARG A 131 10.96 0.02 -7.76
N ARG A 132 10.59 0.99 -8.60
CA ARG A 132 11.25 2.32 -8.62
C ARG A 132 11.01 3.14 -7.35
N THR A 133 9.95 2.87 -6.60
CA THR A 133 9.71 3.48 -5.28
C THR A 133 10.41 2.74 -4.13
N GLY A 134 11.26 1.76 -4.44
CA GLY A 134 12.00 0.98 -3.45
C GLY A 134 11.21 -0.16 -2.81
N ALA A 135 10.10 -0.59 -3.42
CA ALA A 135 9.42 -1.80 -2.96
C ALA A 135 10.28 -3.03 -3.24
N GLU A 136 10.69 -3.72 -2.18
CA GLU A 136 11.54 -4.92 -2.26
C GLU A 136 10.71 -6.19 -2.48
N GLN A 137 9.48 -6.21 -1.95
CA GLN A 137 8.57 -7.35 -2.03
C GLN A 137 7.30 -6.95 -2.75
N ILE A 138 7.06 -7.56 -3.92
CA ILE A 138 5.85 -7.36 -4.72
C ILE A 138 5.24 -8.74 -4.98
N LEU A 139 3.99 -8.91 -4.55
CA LEU A 139 3.25 -10.17 -4.66
C LEU A 139 1.98 -9.93 -5.45
N GLU A 140 1.78 -10.69 -6.52
CA GLU A 140 0.53 -10.68 -7.28
C GLU A 140 -0.41 -11.75 -6.73
N VAL A 141 -1.66 -11.38 -6.47
CA VAL A 141 -2.66 -12.31 -5.94
C VAL A 141 -4.00 -12.16 -6.65
N GLU A 142 -4.70 -13.28 -6.76
CA GLU A 142 -6.11 -13.30 -7.13
C GLU A 142 -6.97 -13.53 -5.90
N ASN A 143 -7.85 -12.57 -5.62
CA ASN A 143 -8.74 -12.64 -4.48
C ASN A 143 -9.92 -13.57 -4.75
N TYR A 144 -10.36 -14.29 -3.73
CA TYR A 144 -11.65 -14.93 -3.72
C TYR A 144 -12.76 -13.89 -3.55
N THR A 145 -13.84 -14.06 -4.31
CA THR A 145 -15.04 -13.22 -4.26
C THR A 145 -16.28 -14.10 -4.08
N GLY A 146 -17.43 -13.50 -3.76
CA GLY A 146 -18.69 -14.24 -3.70
C GLY A 146 -19.08 -14.93 -5.03
N ARG A 147 -18.52 -14.46 -6.17
CA ARG A 147 -18.77 -15.04 -7.50
C ARG A 147 -17.68 -16.02 -7.95
N ASP A 148 -16.48 -15.89 -7.40
CA ASP A 148 -15.32 -16.74 -7.69
C ASP A 148 -14.63 -17.11 -6.38
N ASN A 149 -15.08 -18.21 -5.80
CA ASN A 149 -14.58 -18.76 -4.53
C ASN A 149 -13.94 -20.16 -4.70
N ILE A 150 -13.67 -20.60 -5.94
CA ILE A 150 -13.13 -21.94 -6.20
C ILE A 150 -11.69 -22.02 -5.71
N LYS A 151 -11.45 -22.79 -4.64
CA LYS A 151 -10.10 -23.02 -4.11
C LYS A 151 -9.22 -23.72 -5.15
N THR A 152 -8.17 -23.04 -5.58
CA THR A 152 -7.11 -23.64 -6.40
C THR A 152 -5.80 -23.65 -5.63
N ARG A 153 -4.93 -24.64 -5.91
CA ARG A 153 -3.63 -24.74 -5.25
C ARG A 153 -2.78 -23.48 -5.46
N GLY A 154 -2.78 -22.94 -6.69
CA GLY A 154 -2.06 -21.71 -7.03
C GLY A 154 -2.56 -20.50 -6.22
N ARG A 155 -3.86 -20.22 -6.25
CA ARG A 155 -4.44 -19.08 -5.54
C ARG A 155 -4.25 -19.17 -4.03
N CYS A 156 -4.41 -20.37 -3.46
CA CYS A 156 -4.08 -20.60 -2.04
C CYS A 156 -2.59 -20.36 -1.75
N SER A 157 -1.69 -20.82 -2.60
CA SER A 157 -0.24 -20.62 -2.42
C SER A 157 0.13 -19.13 -2.42
N ASP A 158 -0.38 -18.37 -3.39
CA ASP A 158 -0.11 -16.94 -3.54
C ASP A 158 -0.62 -16.14 -2.32
N LEU A 159 -1.84 -16.42 -1.84
CA LEU A 159 -2.42 -15.77 -0.67
C LEU A 159 -1.69 -16.12 0.63
N LEU A 160 -1.30 -17.39 0.82
CA LEU A 160 -0.49 -17.78 1.97
C LEU A 160 0.91 -17.15 1.92
N ALA A 161 1.47 -16.91 0.74
CA ALA A 161 2.75 -16.24 0.57
C ALA A 161 2.73 -14.80 1.11
N VAL A 162 1.62 -14.08 0.97
CA VAL A 162 1.48 -12.73 1.55
C VAL A 162 1.69 -12.76 3.06
N ILE A 163 1.01 -13.68 3.76
CA ILE A 163 1.08 -13.79 5.21
C ILE A 163 2.45 -14.29 5.64
N GLU A 164 2.98 -15.31 4.96
CA GLU A 164 4.28 -15.89 5.28
C GLU A 164 5.41 -14.87 5.15
N ASN A 165 5.42 -14.04 4.09
CA ASN A 165 6.43 -13.00 3.92
C ASN A 165 6.38 -11.97 5.07
N ALA A 166 5.17 -11.57 5.50
CA ALA A 166 5.02 -10.72 6.67
C ALA A 166 5.57 -11.38 7.96
N LEU A 167 5.39 -12.69 8.12
CA LEU A 167 5.94 -13.44 9.26
C LEU A 167 7.46 -13.57 9.20
N ARG A 168 8.05 -13.72 8.01
CA ARG A 168 9.52 -13.71 7.84
C ARG A 168 10.11 -12.36 8.24
N ASP A 169 9.48 -11.27 7.83
CA ASP A 169 9.91 -9.91 8.23
C ASP A 169 9.83 -9.71 9.75
N VAL A 170 8.77 -10.20 10.38
CA VAL A 170 8.63 -10.19 11.85
C VAL A 170 9.76 -11.00 12.49
N LYS A 171 10.01 -12.22 12.02
CA LYS A 171 11.05 -13.09 12.56
C LYS A 171 12.43 -12.44 12.45
N PHE A 172 12.78 -11.96 11.26
CA PHE A 172 14.04 -11.25 11.02
C PHE A 172 14.23 -10.10 12.02
N ARG A 173 13.21 -9.26 12.22
CA ARG A 173 13.30 -8.10 13.12
C ARG A 173 13.42 -8.46 14.59
N ILE A 174 12.75 -9.53 15.02
CA ILE A 174 12.87 -10.02 16.39
C ILE A 174 14.30 -10.55 16.62
N GLU A 175 14.86 -11.30 15.67
CA GLU A 175 16.23 -11.85 15.75
C GLU A 175 17.30 -10.77 15.84
N GLN A 176 17.06 -9.57 15.26
CA GLN A 176 17.98 -8.44 15.38
C GLN A 176 17.96 -7.76 16.78
N ASN A 177 17.10 -8.22 17.69
CA ASN A 177 16.95 -7.73 19.07
C ASN A 177 16.83 -6.20 19.20
N TRP A 178 16.09 -5.58 18.28
CA TRP A 178 15.92 -4.13 18.27
C TRP A 178 15.15 -3.63 19.49
N ASN A 179 15.67 -2.55 20.12
CA ASN A 179 14.95 -1.88 21.18
C ASN A 179 13.70 -1.16 20.63
N PRO A 180 12.47 -1.55 21.01
CA PRO A 180 11.25 -1.01 20.41
C PRO A 180 11.05 0.48 20.66
N VAL A 181 11.52 0.98 21.81
CA VAL A 181 11.43 2.39 22.19
C VAL A 181 12.35 3.22 21.31
N THR A 182 13.59 2.78 21.14
CA THR A 182 14.57 3.43 20.26
C THR A 182 14.07 3.46 18.82
N GLU A 183 13.54 2.34 18.31
CA GLU A 183 13.00 2.26 16.96
C GLU A 183 11.80 3.18 16.76
N ARG A 184 10.91 3.27 17.75
CA ARG A 184 9.78 4.21 17.72
C ARG A 184 10.26 5.67 17.68
N ILE A 185 11.30 6.01 18.43
CA ILE A 185 11.89 7.36 18.41
C ILE A 185 12.52 7.65 17.05
N LYS A 186 13.31 6.72 16.49
CA LYS A 186 13.91 6.87 15.15
C LYS A 186 12.84 7.09 14.09
N ARG A 187 11.76 6.29 14.11
CA ARG A 187 10.62 6.43 13.18
C ARG A 187 9.92 7.77 13.31
N LYS A 188 9.68 8.25 14.53
CA LYS A 188 9.11 9.59 14.76
C LYS A 188 10.00 10.69 14.19
N LYS A 189 11.32 10.63 14.44
CA LYS A 189 12.29 11.59 13.88
C LYS A 189 12.30 11.56 12.36
N PHE A 190 12.32 10.36 11.78
CA PHE A 190 12.23 10.18 10.33
C PHE A 190 10.95 10.81 9.77
N LEU A 191 9.79 10.51 10.36
CA LEU A 191 8.50 11.03 9.90
C LEU A 191 8.46 12.57 9.96
N LEU A 192 8.92 13.17 11.06
CA LEU A 192 8.98 14.63 11.19
C LEU A 192 9.86 15.26 10.11
N LYS A 193 11.04 14.68 9.88
CA LYS A 193 11.95 15.14 8.83
C LYS A 193 11.32 14.97 7.44
N PHE A 194 10.74 13.81 7.16
CA PHE A 194 10.08 13.52 5.90
C PHE A 194 8.93 14.49 5.61
N MET A 195 8.06 14.77 6.60
CA MET A 195 6.97 15.73 6.47
C MET A 195 7.48 17.16 6.21
N HIS A 196 8.55 17.55 6.91
CA HIS A 196 9.18 18.86 6.72
C HIS A 196 9.77 19.00 5.30
N ASP A 197 10.59 18.04 4.88
CA ASP A 197 11.25 18.05 3.58
C ASP A 197 10.23 18.02 2.45
N PHE A 198 9.14 17.25 2.62
CA PHE A 198 8.01 17.24 1.71
C PHE A 198 7.32 18.61 1.59
N ALA A 199 7.01 19.25 2.71
CA ALA A 199 6.36 20.56 2.72
C ALA A 199 7.24 21.66 2.08
N ILE A 200 8.57 21.57 2.23
CA ILE A 200 9.50 22.46 1.53
C ILE A 200 9.43 22.22 0.02
N ALA A 201 9.55 20.96 -0.43
CA ALA A 201 9.52 20.63 -1.85
C ALA A 201 8.20 21.04 -2.53
N GLU A 202 7.08 20.97 -1.80
CA GLU A 202 5.77 21.43 -2.31
C GLU A 202 5.73 22.95 -2.51
N LYS A 203 6.22 23.72 -1.53
CA LYS A 203 6.35 25.18 -1.65
C LYS A 203 7.26 25.59 -2.81
N GLU A 204 8.37 24.88 -3.02
CA GLU A 204 9.27 25.11 -4.15
C GLU A 204 8.57 24.85 -5.49
N LYS A 205 7.84 23.73 -5.62
CA LYS A 205 7.06 23.41 -6.82
C LYS A 205 5.99 24.47 -7.11
N GLU A 206 5.28 24.95 -6.08
CA GLU A 206 4.30 26.03 -6.24
C GLU A 206 4.95 27.34 -6.68
N ALA A 207 6.10 27.71 -6.10
CA ALA A 207 6.84 28.90 -6.50
C ALA A 207 7.27 28.84 -7.97
N VAL A 208 7.79 27.69 -8.41
CA VAL A 208 8.16 27.47 -9.82
C VAL A 208 6.93 27.60 -10.73
N LYS A 209 5.80 26.99 -10.37
CA LYS A 209 4.55 27.11 -11.14
C LYS A 209 4.10 28.56 -11.29
N LYS A 210 4.11 29.35 -10.20
CA LYS A 210 3.75 30.77 -10.23
C LYS A 210 4.65 31.59 -11.16
N VAL A 211 5.96 31.32 -11.14
CA VAL A 211 6.93 32.00 -12.04
C VAL A 211 6.66 31.63 -13.50
N GLN A 212 6.40 30.35 -13.79
CA GLN A 212 6.07 29.90 -15.16
C GLN A 212 4.77 30.50 -15.67
N GLU A 213 3.74 30.57 -14.82
CA GLU A 213 2.45 31.16 -15.15
C GLU A 213 2.56 32.67 -15.39
N ALA A 214 3.32 33.39 -14.56
CA ALA A 214 3.61 34.80 -14.76
C ALA A 214 4.32 35.06 -16.10
N ARG A 215 5.34 34.27 -16.44
CA ARG A 215 6.03 34.36 -17.75
C ARG A 215 5.11 34.07 -18.92
N ARG A 216 4.22 33.08 -18.79
CA ARG A 216 3.23 32.74 -19.82
C ARG A 216 2.23 33.88 -20.03
N ASN A 217 1.74 34.47 -18.94
CA ASN A 217 0.82 35.59 -18.98
C ASN A 217 1.45 36.84 -19.59
N GLU A 218 2.72 37.13 -19.26
CA GLU A 218 3.48 38.23 -19.86
C GLU A 218 3.70 38.02 -21.37
N TYR A 219 4.10 36.81 -21.78
CA TYR A 219 4.24 36.45 -23.19
C TYR A 219 2.92 36.64 -23.97
N ASN A 220 1.81 36.15 -23.42
CA ASN A 220 0.49 36.31 -24.04
C ASN A 220 0.11 37.79 -24.19
N ARG A 221 0.37 38.61 -23.17
CA ARG A 221 0.12 40.05 -23.19
C ARG A 221 0.97 40.77 -24.25
N LEU A 222 2.25 40.42 -24.39
CA LEU A 222 3.13 40.99 -25.41
C LEU A 222 2.68 40.58 -26.82
N LYS A 223 2.28 39.33 -27.00
CA LYS A 223 1.75 38.80 -28.26
C LYS A 223 0.47 39.53 -28.68
N GLU A 224 -0.45 39.75 -27.75
CA GLU A 224 -1.70 40.48 -27.99
C GLU A 224 -1.43 41.96 -28.36
N LYS A 225 -0.51 42.63 -27.64
CA LYS A 225 -0.07 44.00 -28.00
C LYS A 225 0.55 44.06 -29.39
N ALA A 226 1.41 43.11 -29.74
CA ALA A 226 2.04 43.06 -31.06
C ALA A 226 1.00 42.85 -32.16
N SER A 227 0.02 41.97 -31.93
CA SER A 227 -1.12 41.75 -32.83
C SER A 227 -1.93 43.04 -33.02
N ASN A 228 -2.29 43.72 -31.93
CA ASN A 228 -3.06 44.97 -32.00
C ASN A 228 -2.29 46.10 -32.69
N MET A 229 -0.98 46.21 -32.48
CA MET A 229 -0.13 47.18 -33.20
C MET A 229 -0.04 46.85 -34.69
N TRP A 230 0.00 45.57 -35.06
CA TRP A 230 0.03 45.14 -36.46
C TRP A 230 -1.27 45.54 -37.17
N PHE A 231 -2.44 45.25 -36.58
CA PHE A 231 -3.74 45.67 -37.12
C PHE A 231 -3.89 47.20 -37.19
N ALA A 232 -3.38 47.94 -36.20
CA ALA A 232 -3.41 49.40 -36.23
C ALA A 232 -2.51 50.01 -37.32
N ARG A 233 -1.42 49.33 -37.69
CA ARG A 233 -0.45 49.80 -38.70
C ARG A 233 -0.83 49.39 -40.12
N PHE A 234 -1.62 48.33 -40.28
CA PHE A 234 -2.07 47.81 -41.56
C PHE A 234 -3.59 47.59 -41.55
N PRO A 235 -4.40 48.66 -41.49
CA PRO A 235 -5.86 48.55 -41.32
C PRO A 235 -6.61 48.06 -42.57
N GLU A 236 -5.94 47.97 -43.72
CA GLU A 236 -6.53 47.55 -45.01
C GLU A 236 -6.34 46.05 -45.32
N PHE A 237 -5.81 45.27 -44.36
CA PHE A 237 -5.77 43.80 -44.41
C PHE A 237 -6.73 43.18 -43.40
#